data_AF-F8WEE7-F1
#
_entry.id   AF-F8WEE7-F1
#
_cell.length_a   1.000
_cell.length_b   1.000
_cell.length_c   1.000
_cell.angle_alpha   90.00
_cell.angle_beta   90.00
_cell.angle_gamma   90.00
#
_symmetry.space_group_name_H-M   'P 1'
#
loop_
_entity.id
_entity.type
_entity.pdbx_description
1 polymer ?
#
loop_
_entity_poly.entity_id
_entity_poly.type
_entity_poly.pdbx_seq_one_letter_code
_entity_poly.pdbx_strand_id
1 'polypeptide(L)'
;MSGRVGDLSPRQKEALAKFRENVQDVLPALPNPDDYFLLRWLRARSFDLQKSEAMLRKHVEFRKQKDIDNIISWQPPEPPNRTC
;
A
#
# COMPACT_ATOMS: atom_id res chain seq x y z
N MET A 1 0.51 3.36 22.33
CA MET A 1 1.14 2.55 21.27
C MET A 1 0.86 3.20 19.93
N SER A 2 1.93 3.46 19.17
CA SER A 2 1.94 4.29 17.96
C SER A 2 1.51 3.55 16.68
N GLY A 3 1.30 2.22 16.74
CA GLY A 3 0.91 1.43 15.57
C GLY A 3 2.03 1.26 14.56
N ARG A 4 3.29 1.43 14.99
CA ARG A 4 4.51 1.22 14.18
C ARG A 4 5.22 -0.05 14.62
N VAL A 5 6.05 -0.60 13.74
CA VAL A 5 6.93 -1.74 14.07
C VAL A 5 7.73 -1.42 15.33
N GLY A 6 7.73 -2.34 16.30
CA GLY A 6 8.35 -2.16 17.63
C GLY A 6 7.43 -1.57 18.71
N ASP A 7 6.34 -0.89 18.36
CA ASP A 7 5.38 -0.27 19.31
C ASP A 7 3.93 -0.58 18.88
N LEU A 8 3.64 -1.88 18.79
CA LEU A 8 2.33 -2.44 18.45
C LEU A 8 1.66 -3.06 19.68
N SER A 9 0.38 -2.76 19.86
CA SER A 9 -0.44 -3.44 20.86
C SER A 9 -0.74 -4.88 20.49
N PRO A 10 -1.09 -5.75 21.47
CA PRO A 10 -1.47 -7.13 21.18
C PRO A 10 -2.57 -7.21 20.11
N ARG A 11 -3.59 -6.35 20.20
CA ARG A 11 -4.66 -6.23 19.19
C ARG A 11 -4.14 -5.80 17.82
N GLN A 12 -3.18 -4.87 17.77
CA GLN A 12 -2.59 -4.42 16.50
C GLN A 12 -1.69 -5.50 15.87
N LYS A 13 -0.97 -6.29 16.68
CA LYS A 13 -0.18 -7.43 16.22
C LYS A 13 -1.08 -8.52 15.63
N GLU A 14 -2.19 -8.82 16.31
CA GLU A 14 -3.18 -9.78 15.80
C GLU A 14 -3.84 -9.29 14.50
N ALA A 15 -4.22 -8.01 14.44
CA ALA A 15 -4.77 -7.41 13.23
C ALA A 15 -3.76 -7.45 12.07
N LEU A 16 -2.48 -7.19 12.33
CA LEU A 16 -1.43 -7.28 11.32
C LEU A 16 -1.27 -8.71 10.79
N ALA A 17 -1.27 -9.71 11.67
CA ALA A 17 -1.17 -11.12 11.28
C ALA A 17 -2.35 -11.54 10.41
N LYS A 18 -3.59 -11.26 10.83
CA LYS A 18 -4.81 -11.55 10.05
C LYS A 18 -4.83 -10.80 8.72
N PHE A 19 -4.42 -9.54 8.73
CA PHE A 19 -4.36 -8.74 7.51
C PHE A 19 -3.40 -9.33 6.49
N ARG A 20 -2.22 -9.78 6.94
CA ARG A 20 -1.21 -10.42 6.08
C ARG A 20 -1.73 -11.71 5.45
N GLU A 21 -2.48 -12.52 6.20
CA GLU A 21 -3.11 -13.73 5.69
C GLU A 21 -4.19 -13.42 4.65
N ASN A 22 -5.06 -12.43 4.92
CA ASN A 22 -6.13 -12.04 4.01
C ASN A 22 -5.63 -11.52 2.65
N VAL A 23 -4.50 -10.82 2.65
CA VAL A 23 -3.96 -10.16 1.45
C VAL A 23 -2.80 -10.92 0.82
N GLN A 24 -2.53 -12.15 1.27
CA GLN A 24 -1.43 -12.99 0.79
C GLN A 24 -1.47 -13.21 -0.73
N ASP A 25 -2.66 -13.19 -1.32
CA ASP A 25 -2.91 -13.35 -2.75
C ASP A 25 -2.36 -12.19 -3.58
N VAL A 26 -2.35 -10.97 -3.03
CA VAL A 26 -1.88 -9.77 -3.73
C VAL A 26 -0.45 -9.35 -3.34
N LEU A 27 0.15 -9.94 -2.30
CA LEU A 27 1.51 -9.61 -1.87
C LEU A 27 2.58 -9.81 -2.96
N PRO A 28 2.54 -10.88 -3.80
CA PRO A 28 3.55 -11.08 -4.83
C PRO A 28 3.58 -9.98 -5.91
N ALA A 29 2.47 -9.27 -6.10
CA ALA A 29 2.35 -8.17 -7.06
C ALA A 29 2.84 -6.82 -6.49
N LEU A 30 3.24 -6.77 -5.22
CA LEU A 30 3.64 -5.55 -4.53
C LEU A 30 5.15 -5.53 -4.29
N PRO A 31 5.82 -4.38 -4.48
CA PRO A 31 7.22 -4.24 -4.14
C PRO A 31 7.37 -4.23 -2.61
N ASN A 32 8.15 -5.17 -2.07
CA ASN A 32 8.52 -5.32 -0.66
C ASN A 32 7.33 -5.22 0.33
N PRO A 33 6.49 -6.27 0.42
CA PRO A 33 5.36 -6.33 1.34
C PRO A 33 5.79 -6.57 2.81
N ASP A 34 6.63 -5.69 3.34
CA ASP A 34 7.10 -5.75 4.73
C ASP A 34 6.00 -5.29 5.72
N ASP A 35 6.17 -5.60 7.00
CA ASP A 35 5.26 -5.15 8.07
C ASP A 35 5.05 -3.63 8.07
N TYR A 36 6.09 -2.85 7.74
CA TYR A 36 5.98 -1.40 7.59
C TYR A 36 4.99 -0.97 6.50
N PHE A 37 4.96 -1.71 5.38
CA PHE A 37 4.05 -1.46 4.27
C PHE A 37 2.62 -1.81 4.69
N LEU A 38 2.40 -2.99 5.25
CA LEU A 38 1.07 -3.44 5.72
C LEU A 38 0.49 -2.52 6.81
N LEU A 39 1.33 -2.11 7.78
CA LEU A 39 0.93 -1.18 8.84
C LEU A 39 0.56 0.22 8.32
N ARG A 40 0.99 0.62 7.13
CA ARG A 40 0.58 1.89 6.52
C ARG A 40 -0.92 1.87 6.19
N TRP A 41 -1.38 0.76 5.60
CA TRP A 41 -2.79 0.56 5.23
C TRP A 41 -3.68 0.40 6.45
N LEU A 42 -3.24 -0.42 7.41
CA LEU A 42 -3.97 -0.62 8.67
C LEU A 42 -4.12 0.70 9.44
N ARG A 43 -3.05 1.49 9.58
CA ARG A 43 -3.15 2.79 10.26
C ARG A 43 -4.07 3.77 9.54
N ALA A 44 -4.05 3.80 8.20
CA ALA A 44 -4.90 4.68 7.41
C ALA A 44 -6.41 4.40 7.59
N ARG A 45 -6.77 3.24 8.14
CA ARG A 45 -8.16 2.83 8.42
C ARG A 45 -8.36 2.42 9.88
N SER A 46 -7.53 2.92 10.79
CA SER A 46 -7.67 2.65 12.24
C SER A 46 -7.69 1.15 12.60
N PHE A 47 -6.94 0.34 11.86
CA PHE A 47 -6.85 -1.13 11.99
C PHE A 47 -8.16 -1.88 11.66
N ASP A 48 -9.06 -1.28 10.88
CA ASP A 48 -10.22 -1.94 10.28
C ASP A 48 -9.76 -2.85 9.12
N LEU A 49 -9.83 -4.17 9.32
CA LEU A 49 -9.31 -5.16 8.38
C LEU A 49 -9.98 -5.06 7.00
N GLN A 50 -11.31 -4.99 6.97
CA GLN A 50 -12.08 -5.00 5.73
C GLN A 50 -11.82 -3.74 4.90
N LYS A 51 -11.80 -2.57 5.54
CA LYS A 51 -11.50 -1.31 4.84
C LYS A 51 -10.05 -1.22 4.41
N SER A 52 -9.12 -1.74 5.22
CA SER A 52 -7.69 -1.77 4.87
C SER A 52 -7.45 -2.67 3.66
N GLU A 53 -8.11 -3.81 3.60
CA GLU A 53 -8.00 -4.76 2.49
C GLU A 53 -8.57 -4.17 1.20
N ALA A 54 -9.78 -3.62 1.25
CA ALA A 54 -10.38 -2.95 0.09
C ALA A 54 -9.49 -1.82 -0.44
N MET A 55 -8.86 -1.05 0.46
CA MET A 55 -7.93 0.01 0.08
C MET A 55 -6.67 -0.54 -0.59
N LEU A 56 -6.10 -1.63 -0.07
CA LEU A 56 -4.92 -2.27 -0.65
C LEU A 56 -5.22 -2.88 -2.03
N ARG A 57 -6.32 -3.62 -2.17
CA ARG A 57 -6.74 -4.20 -3.46
C ARG A 57 -6.96 -3.10 -4.52
N LYS A 58 -7.59 -1.99 -4.14
CA LYS A 58 -7.74 -0.82 -5.02
C LYS A 58 -6.39 -0.21 -5.42
N HIS A 59 -5.41 -0.19 -4.52
CA HIS A 59 -4.06 0.28 -4.84
C HIS A 59 -3.34 -0.67 -5.81
N VAL A 60 -3.46 -1.99 -5.63
CA VAL A 60 -2.88 -2.98 -6.56
C VAL A 60 -3.44 -2.77 -7.97
N GLU A 61 -4.75 -2.60 -8.10
CA GLU A 61 -5.38 -2.30 -9.39
C GLU A 61 -4.87 -0.97 -9.98
N PHE A 62 -4.74 0.07 -9.16
CA PHE A 62 -4.17 1.35 -9.59
C PHE A 62 -2.74 1.20 -10.12
N ARG A 63 -1.89 0.38 -9.47
CA ARG A 63 -0.53 0.13 -9.94
C ARG A 63 -0.53 -0.49 -11.33
N LYS A 64 -1.39 -1.48 -11.56
CA LYS A 64 -1.53 -2.17 -12.84
C LYS A 64 -2.03 -1.22 -13.94
N GLN A 65 -3.04 -0.40 -13.64
CA GLN A 65 -3.63 0.53 -14.62
C GLN A 65 -2.69 1.67 -15.02
N LYS A 66 -1.84 2.13 -14.11
CA LYS A 66 -0.92 3.25 -14.35
C LYS A 66 0.51 2.80 -14.66
N ASP A 67 0.72 1.50 -14.80
CA ASP A 67 2.03 0.90 -15.02
C ASP A 67 3.11 1.46 -14.06
N ILE A 68 2.75 1.51 -12.77
CA ILE A 68 3.57 2.15 -11.73
C ILE A 68 4.93 1.44 -11.58
N ASP A 69 5.03 0.17 -11.99
CA ASP A 69 6.29 -0.56 -11.94
C ASP A 69 7.32 0.02 -12.92
N ASN A 70 6.88 0.60 -14.05
CA ASN A 70 7.75 1.22 -15.05
C ASN A 70 7.81 2.75 -14.96
N ILE A 71 7.09 3.38 -14.03
CA ILE A 71 6.96 4.85 -13.97
C ILE A 71 8.30 5.57 -13.79
N ILE A 72 9.30 4.95 -13.18
CA ILE A 72 10.64 5.53 -13.01
C ILE A 72 11.31 5.74 -14.37
N SER A 73 11.01 4.88 -15.34
CA SER A 73 11.50 4.98 -16.72
C SER A 73 10.66 5.90 -17.61
N TRP A 74 9.46 6.29 -17.15
CA TRP A 74 8.56 7.13 -17.90
C TRP A 74 9.06 8.58 -17.92
N GLN A 75 9.20 9.15 -19.12
CA GLN A 75 9.55 10.55 -19.29
C GLN A 75 8.29 11.39 -19.56
N PRO A 76 8.05 12.45 -18.76
CA PRO A 76 6.95 13.35 -19.03
C PRO A 76 7.19 14.11 -20.35
N PRO A 77 6.12 14.38 -21.13
CA PRO A 77 6.25 15.19 -22.34
C PRO A 77 6.68 16.62 -21.98
N GLU A 78 7.44 17.24 -22.88
CA GLU A 78 7.84 18.64 -22.71
C GLU A 78 6.60 19.54 -22.63
N PRO A 79 6.59 20.53 -21.72
CA PRO A 79 5.49 21.48 -21.63
C PRO A 79 5.36 22.23 -22.96
N PRO A 80 4.14 22.59 -23.39
CA PRO A 80 3.96 23.37 -24.62
C PRO A 80 4.70 24.69 -24.48
N ASN A 81 5.58 24.99 -25.44
CA ASN A 81 6.27 26.28 -25.53
C ASN A 81 5.22 27.39 -25.52
N ARG A 82 5.09 28.07 -24.38
CA ARG A 82 4.33 29.32 -24.28
C ARG A 82 5.20 30.39 -24.92
N THR A 83 5.10 30.56 -26.23
CA THR A 83 5.56 31.79 -26.88
C THR A 83 4.66 32.91 -26.39
N CYS A 84 5.26 33.83 -25.61
CA CYS A 84 4.66 35.09 -25.19
C CYS A 84 4.29 35.97 -26.39
#